data_AF-A0A5E4G1Q1-F1
#
_entry.id   AF-A0A5E4G1Q1-F1
#
_cell.length_a   1.000
_cell.length_b   1.000
_cell.length_c   1.000
_cell.angle_alpha   90.00
_cell.angle_beta   90.00
_cell.angle_gamma   90.00
#
_symmetry.space_group_name_H-M   'P 1'
#
loop_
_entity.id
_entity.type
_entity.pdbx_description
1 polymer ?
#
loop_
_entity_poly.entity_id
_entity_poly.type
_entity_poly.pdbx_seq_one_letter_code
_entity_poly.pdbx_strand_id
1 'polypeptide(L)'
;MLQAQDKFVAAAARNPVCNLALMVGTTDVPDWRYAEAYGSEGQNSFTDAPSAEHLTLFQSKSPIARLEDIPSYDHFGGTSTEISMLLGLEVKTPTLLLLGALDLRVPVSTGLQYARALKEKGVPVKVLSKSL
;
A
#
# COMPACT_ATOMS: atom_id res chain seq x y z
N MET A 1 4.08 5.67 -9.13
CA MET A 1 5.37 6.07 -8.51
C MET A 1 6.19 4.86 -8.10
N LEU A 2 5.63 3.96 -7.27
CA LEU A 2 6.38 2.76 -6.85
C LEU A 2 6.66 1.75 -7.97
N GLN A 3 5.89 1.84 -9.05
CA GLN A 3 6.04 1.03 -10.26
C GLN A 3 7.07 1.60 -11.25
N ALA A 4 7.72 2.71 -10.91
CA ALA A 4 8.61 3.44 -11.81
C ALA A 4 9.72 4.14 -11.02
N GLN A 5 10.41 3.37 -10.16
CA GLN A 5 11.40 3.87 -9.20
C GLN A 5 12.56 4.62 -9.87
N ASP A 6 12.97 4.19 -11.06
CA ASP A 6 14.05 4.83 -11.82
C ASP A 6 13.62 6.05 -12.63
N LYS A 7 12.33 6.41 -12.59
CA LYS A 7 11.81 7.59 -13.31
C LYS A 7 11.73 8.83 -12.44
N PHE A 8 11.80 8.70 -11.12
CA PHE A 8 11.56 9.80 -10.19
C PHE A 8 12.64 9.91 -9.12
N VAL A 9 13.19 11.11 -8.98
CA VAL A 9 14.21 11.44 -7.96
C VAL A 9 13.62 11.70 -6.57
N ALA A 10 12.32 12.02 -6.51
CA ALA A 10 11.57 12.26 -5.30
C ALA A 10 10.07 12.17 -5.56
N ALA A 11 9.30 12.13 -4.48
CA ALA A 11 7.88 11.89 -4.49
C ALA A 11 7.13 12.66 -3.40
N ALA A 12 5.90 13.08 -3.69
CA ALA A 12 4.96 13.59 -2.70
C ALA A 12 3.57 13.00 -2.94
N ALA A 13 2.93 12.51 -1.88
CA ALA A 13 1.57 12.00 -1.95
C ALA A 13 0.71 12.59 -0.83
N ARG A 14 -0.47 13.10 -1.18
CA ARG A 14 -1.46 13.63 -0.24
C ARG A 14 -2.54 12.60 -0.01
N ASN A 15 -2.77 12.25 1.25
CA ASN A 15 -3.71 11.22 1.69
C ASN A 15 -3.71 10.00 0.75
N PRO A 16 -2.54 9.34 0.55
CA PRO A 16 -2.49 8.19 -0.34
C PRO A 16 -3.24 7.01 0.25
N VAL A 17 -4.00 6.32 -0.61
CA VAL A 17 -4.44 4.95 -0.36
C VAL A 17 -3.20 4.06 -0.35
N CYS A 18 -2.95 3.36 0.75
CA CYS A 18 -1.76 2.52 0.90
C CYS A 18 -2.06 1.05 1.20
N ASN A 19 -3.20 0.78 1.84
CA ASN A 19 -3.59 -0.56 2.27
C ASN A 19 -5.12 -0.72 2.21
N LEU A 20 -5.63 -1.33 1.14
CA LEU A 20 -7.06 -1.56 0.94
C LEU A 20 -7.66 -2.50 2.01
N ALA A 21 -6.90 -3.50 2.46
CA ALA A 21 -7.35 -4.47 3.47
C ALA A 21 -7.55 -3.83 4.85
N LEU A 22 -6.69 -2.87 5.22
CA LEU A 22 -6.90 -2.05 6.42
C LEU A 22 -8.06 -1.06 6.23
N MET A 23 -8.17 -0.49 5.03
CA MET A 23 -9.15 0.56 4.76
C MET A 23 -10.58 0.08 4.82
N VAL A 24 -10.90 -1.11 4.32
CA VAL A 24 -12.29 -1.58 4.21
C VAL A 24 -13.03 -1.54 5.55
N GLY A 25 -12.34 -1.73 6.68
CA GLY A 25 -12.94 -1.65 8.02
C GLY A 25 -12.79 -0.30 8.75
N THR A 26 -12.16 0.70 8.13
CA THR A 26 -11.82 1.98 8.81
C THR A 26 -12.26 3.23 8.07
N THR A 27 -12.68 3.10 6.81
CA THR A 27 -13.16 4.22 5.99
C THR A 27 -14.68 4.36 6.03
N ASP A 28 -15.17 5.58 5.82
CA ASP A 28 -16.59 5.88 5.59
C ASP A 28 -17.06 5.56 4.15
N VAL A 29 -16.18 5.05 3.28
CA VAL A 29 -16.50 4.52 1.93
C VAL A 29 -15.84 3.18 1.61
N PRO A 30 -16.35 2.11 2.25
CA PRO A 30 -15.80 0.77 2.08
C PRO A 30 -16.04 0.20 0.68
N ASP A 31 -17.13 0.60 0.02
CA ASP A 31 -17.53 0.18 -1.34
C ASP A 31 -16.47 0.45 -2.40
N TRP A 32 -15.79 1.60 -2.34
CA TRP A 32 -14.75 1.96 -3.30
C TRP A 32 -13.58 0.95 -3.32
N ARG A 33 -13.33 0.20 -2.24
CA ARG A 33 -12.23 -0.79 -2.16
C ARG A 33 -12.51 -2.00 -3.03
N TYR A 34 -13.79 -2.34 -3.17
CA TYR A 34 -14.24 -3.39 -4.06
C TYR A 34 -14.08 -2.96 -5.51
N ALA A 35 -14.49 -1.73 -5.86
CA ALA A 35 -14.27 -1.18 -7.19
C ALA A 35 -12.78 -1.15 -7.56
N GLU A 36 -11.91 -0.73 -6.63
CA GLU A 36 -10.47 -0.66 -6.86
C GLU A 36 -9.83 -2.05 -7.05
N ALA A 37 -10.28 -3.06 -6.30
CA ALA A 37 -9.69 -4.40 -6.33
C ALA A 37 -10.25 -5.31 -7.44
N TYR A 38 -11.55 -5.23 -7.70
CA TYR A 38 -12.29 -6.07 -8.64
C TYR A 38 -12.59 -5.38 -9.98
N GLY A 39 -12.34 -4.08 -10.11
CA GLY A 39 -12.72 -3.32 -11.31
C GLY A 39 -14.24 -3.21 -11.45
N SER A 40 -14.76 -3.45 -12.65
CA SER A 40 -16.21 -3.33 -12.96
C SER A 40 -17.10 -4.23 -12.10
N GLU A 41 -16.57 -5.37 -11.65
CA GLU A 41 -17.33 -6.34 -10.85
C GLU A 41 -17.44 -5.95 -9.36
N GLY A 42 -16.70 -4.92 -8.92
CA GLY A 42 -16.63 -4.56 -7.50
C GLY A 42 -17.98 -4.21 -6.88
N GLN A 43 -18.91 -3.63 -7.65
CA GLN A 43 -20.25 -3.29 -7.15
C GLN A 43 -21.03 -4.54 -6.72
N ASN A 44 -20.84 -5.67 -7.41
CA ASN A 44 -21.56 -6.91 -7.13
C ASN A 44 -20.94 -7.70 -5.96
N SER A 45 -19.72 -7.36 -5.55
CA SER A 45 -18.97 -8.05 -4.50
C SER A 45 -19.00 -7.33 -3.14
N PHE A 46 -19.61 -6.13 -3.08
CA PHE A 46 -19.64 -5.33 -1.85
C PHE A 46 -20.33 -6.04 -0.68
N THR A 47 -19.72 -5.94 0.50
CA THR A 47 -20.26 -6.41 1.77
C THR A 47 -19.61 -5.63 2.91
N ASP A 48 -20.35 -5.35 3.98
CA ASP A 48 -19.81 -4.74 5.20
C ASP A 48 -18.93 -5.71 6.02
N ALA A 49 -19.04 -7.02 5.73
CA ALA A 49 -18.23 -8.07 6.37
C ALA A 49 -17.34 -8.75 5.30
N PRO A 50 -16.16 -8.18 4.98
CA PRO A 50 -15.26 -8.75 3.98
C PRO A 50 -14.78 -10.14 4.40
N SER A 51 -14.80 -11.09 3.46
CA SER A 51 -14.27 -12.43 3.67
C SER A 51 -12.74 -12.43 3.70
N ALA A 52 -12.14 -13.53 4.17
CA ALA A 52 -10.69 -13.70 4.09
C ALA A 52 -10.16 -13.60 2.64
N GLU A 53 -10.94 -14.06 1.66
CA GLU A 53 -10.61 -13.94 0.23
C GLU A 53 -10.60 -12.48 -0.23
N HIS A 54 -11.60 -11.68 0.20
CA HIS A 54 -11.63 -10.25 -0.07
C HIS A 54 -10.40 -9.56 0.51
N LEU A 55 -10.07 -9.83 1.79
CA LEU A 55 -8.92 -9.24 2.46
C LEU A 55 -7.60 -9.60 1.76
N THR A 56 -7.47 -10.85 1.32
CA THR A 56 -6.30 -11.32 0.57
C THR A 56 -6.17 -10.59 -0.77
N LEU A 57 -7.27 -10.45 -1.51
CA LEU A 57 -7.27 -9.71 -2.76
C LEU A 57 -6.91 -8.23 -2.52
N PHE A 58 -7.56 -7.58 -1.55
CA PHE A 58 -7.27 -6.19 -1.19
C PHE A 58 -5.81 -5.99 -0.83
N GLN A 59 -5.23 -6.90 -0.05
CA GLN A 59 -3.81 -6.85 0.27
C GLN A 59 -2.98 -6.94 -1.01
N SER A 60 -3.21 -7.93 -1.87
CA SER A 60 -2.46 -8.14 -3.11
C SER A 60 -2.50 -6.95 -4.09
N LYS A 61 -3.58 -6.15 -4.06
CA LYS A 61 -3.75 -4.95 -4.90
C LYS A 61 -3.22 -3.68 -4.24
N SER A 62 -2.88 -3.73 -2.95
CA SER A 62 -2.47 -2.55 -2.21
C SER A 62 -1.03 -2.11 -2.54
N PRO A 63 -0.73 -0.80 -2.54
CA PRO A 63 0.64 -0.32 -2.67
C PRO A 63 1.62 -0.92 -1.66
N ILE A 64 1.17 -1.19 -0.41
CA ILE A 64 2.00 -1.78 0.63
C ILE A 64 2.47 -3.22 0.33
N ALA A 65 1.75 -3.99 -0.50
CA ALA A 65 2.16 -5.35 -0.85
C ALA A 65 3.50 -5.42 -1.59
N ARG A 66 3.95 -4.31 -2.18
CA ARG A 66 5.30 -4.23 -2.77
C ARG A 66 6.43 -4.07 -1.75
N LEU A 67 6.09 -3.80 -0.50
CA LEU A 67 7.05 -3.67 0.59
C LEU A 67 7.18 -4.96 1.39
N GLU A 68 6.33 -5.96 1.13
CA GLU A 68 6.44 -7.27 1.73
C GLU A 68 7.65 -8.01 1.15
N ASP A 69 8.46 -8.59 2.03
CA ASP A 69 9.44 -9.59 1.61
C ASP A 69 8.64 -10.81 1.17
N ILE A 70 8.60 -11.10 -0.13
CA ILE A 70 7.96 -12.30 -0.65
C ILE A 70 8.62 -13.50 0.05
N PRO A 71 8.00 -14.32 0.89
CA PRO A 71 8.66 -15.52 1.37
C PRO A 71 8.54 -16.55 0.24
N SER A 72 9.50 -16.59 -0.67
CA SER A 72 9.56 -17.71 -1.61
C SER A 72 10.22 -18.89 -0.91
N TYR A 73 9.44 -19.95 -0.69
CA TYR A 73 9.99 -21.30 -0.75
C TYR A 73 10.28 -21.59 -2.23
N ASP A 74 11.31 -20.98 -2.78
CA ASP A 74 11.84 -21.38 -4.07
C ASP A 74 12.63 -22.68 -3.88
N HIS A 75 12.42 -23.65 -4.76
CA HIS A 75 13.15 -24.94 -4.74
C HIS A 75 14.65 -24.78 -5.07
N PHE A 76 15.14 -23.54 -5.22
CA PHE A 76 16.48 -23.18 -5.64
C PHE A 76 17.30 -22.43 -4.58
N GLY A 77 16.76 -22.18 -3.39
CA GLY A 77 17.52 -21.70 -2.23
C GLY A 77 18.03 -20.25 -2.33
N GLY A 78 17.42 -19.41 -3.16
CA GLY A 78 17.69 -17.97 -3.20
C GLY A 78 16.78 -17.22 -2.23
N THR A 79 17.30 -16.22 -1.53
CA THR A 79 16.42 -15.38 -0.71
C THR A 79 15.62 -14.43 -1.60
N SER A 80 14.35 -14.22 -1.31
CA SER A 80 13.47 -13.35 -2.09
C SER A 80 13.92 -11.89 -2.19
N THR A 81 14.72 -11.45 -1.22
CA THR A 81 15.42 -10.17 -1.23
C THR A 81 16.36 -10.05 -2.42
N GLU A 82 17.14 -11.10 -2.71
CA GLU A 82 18.08 -11.13 -3.84
C GLU A 82 17.33 -11.10 -5.18
N ILE A 83 16.22 -11.84 -5.29
CA ILE A 83 15.37 -11.84 -6.48
C ILE A 83 14.70 -10.47 -6.69
N SER A 84 14.19 -9.84 -5.63
CA SER A 84 13.59 -8.49 -5.72
C SER A 84 14.61 -7.42 -6.11
N MET A 85 15.85 -7.53 -5.63
CA MET A 85 16.96 -6.68 -6.07
C MET A 85 17.30 -6.93 -7.55
N LEU A 86 17.43 -8.19 -7.98
CA LEU A 86 17.71 -8.57 -9.36
C LEU A 86 16.64 -8.10 -10.35
N LEU A 87 15.37 -8.10 -9.94
CA LEU A 87 14.25 -7.65 -10.76
C LEU A 87 14.00 -6.13 -10.69
N GLY A 88 14.81 -5.37 -9.92
CA GLY A 88 14.67 -3.93 -9.80
C GLY A 88 13.34 -3.49 -9.17
N LEU A 89 12.75 -4.33 -8.32
CA LEU A 89 11.45 -4.09 -7.70
C LEU A 89 11.54 -3.31 -6.39
N GLU A 90 12.76 -3.05 -5.92
CA GLU A 90 13.02 -2.35 -4.67
C GLU A 90 12.51 -0.90 -4.72
N VAL A 91 11.77 -0.52 -3.67
CA VAL A 91 11.31 0.84 -3.51
C VAL A 91 12.44 1.70 -2.97
N LYS A 92 12.84 2.75 -3.71
CA LYS A 92 13.97 3.62 -3.33
C LYS A 92 13.70 5.11 -3.44
N THR A 93 12.62 5.52 -4.11
CA THR A 93 12.31 6.95 -4.30
C THR A 93 12.03 7.65 -2.95
N PRO A 94 12.79 8.70 -2.58
CA PRO A 94 12.50 9.52 -1.40
C PRO A 94 11.06 10.06 -1.43
N THR A 95 10.31 9.86 -0.36
CA THR A 95 8.86 10.09 -0.34
C THR A 95 8.40 11.02 0.77
N LEU A 96 7.65 12.06 0.42
CA LEU A 96 6.90 12.93 1.31
C LEU A 96 5.43 12.47 1.38
N LEU A 97 4.92 12.23 2.58
CA LEU A 97 3.52 11.89 2.84
C LEU A 97 2.83 13.05 3.57
N LEU A 98 1.79 13.61 2.94
CA LEU A 98 0.93 14.64 3.52
C LEU A 98 -0.35 13.96 4.01
N LEU A 99 -0.55 13.86 5.33
CA LEU A 99 -1.64 13.09 5.93
C LEU A 99 -2.62 13.98 6.71
N GLY A 100 -3.91 13.91 6.38
CA GLY A 100 -4.98 14.57 7.11
C GLY A 100 -5.43 13.74 8.31
N ALA A 101 -5.36 14.30 9.52
CA ALA A 101 -5.72 13.56 10.74
C ALA A 101 -7.22 13.24 10.85
N LEU A 102 -8.07 14.03 10.19
CA LEU A 102 -9.53 13.91 10.19
C LEU A 102 -10.10 13.36 8.87
N ASP A 103 -9.24 12.86 7.97
CA ASP A 103 -9.72 12.27 6.73
C ASP A 103 -10.33 10.89 7.00
N LEU A 104 -11.65 10.78 6.85
CA LEU A 104 -12.40 9.52 7.00
C LEU A 104 -12.39 8.68 5.72
N ARG A 105 -12.21 9.32 4.55
CA ARG A 105 -12.17 8.68 3.22
C ARG A 105 -10.87 7.91 3.02
N VAL A 106 -9.79 8.46 3.55
CA VAL A 106 -8.46 7.84 3.60
C VAL A 106 -7.90 7.96 5.02
N PRO A 107 -8.20 7.00 5.90
CA PRO A 107 -7.75 7.03 7.28
C PRO A 107 -6.23 7.21 7.41
N VAL A 108 -5.80 8.15 8.24
CA VAL A 108 -4.37 8.48 8.47
C VAL A 108 -3.50 7.28 8.81
N SER A 109 -4.09 6.26 9.45
CA SER A 109 -3.42 5.02 9.85
C SER A 109 -2.77 4.28 8.67
N THR A 110 -3.37 4.34 7.47
CA THR A 110 -2.86 3.66 6.28
C THR A 110 -1.55 4.29 5.81
N GLY A 111 -1.51 5.63 5.76
CA GLY A 111 -0.33 6.38 5.40
C GLY A 111 0.78 6.25 6.44
N LEU A 112 0.43 6.21 7.73
CA LEU A 112 1.40 5.98 8.81
C LEU A 112 1.99 4.56 8.77
N GLN A 113 1.18 3.53 8.51
CA GLN A 113 1.67 2.16 8.31
C GLN A 113 2.64 2.11 7.13
N TYR A 114 2.27 2.70 6.00
CA TYR A 114 3.10 2.73 4.81
C TYR A 114 4.43 3.48 5.03
N ALA A 115 4.39 4.61 5.75
CA ALA A 115 5.59 5.35 6.11
C ALA A 115 6.58 4.52 6.95
N ARG A 116 6.06 3.70 7.89
CA ARG A 116 6.88 2.80 8.71
C ARG A 116 7.51 1.70 7.85
N ALA A 117 6.72 1.04 7.01
CA ALA A 117 7.22 0.01 6.11
C ALA A 117 8.32 0.53 5.16
N LEU A 118 8.15 1.73 4.60
CA LEU A 118 9.19 2.37 3.78
C LEU A 118 10.48 2.64 4.58
N LYS A 119 10.35 3.11 5.83
CA LYS A 119 11.52 3.36 6.70
C LYS A 119 12.23 2.07 7.08
N GLU A 120 11.51 0.98 7.32
CA GLU A 120 12.07 -0.35 7.56
C GLU A 120 12.90 -0.84 6.37
N LYS A 121 12.50 -0.45 5.14
CA LYS A 121 13.26 -0.70 3.90
C LYS A 121 14.35 0.34 3.61
N GLY A 122 14.67 1.22 4.55
CA GLY A 122 15.73 2.23 4.39
C GLY A 122 15.38 3.38 3.43
N VAL A 123 14.12 3.50 2.99
CA VAL A 123 13.70 4.57 2.08
C VAL A 123 13.61 5.89 2.83
N PRO A 124 14.18 6.99 2.29
CA PRO A 124 14.02 8.31 2.90
C PRO A 124 12.55 8.75 2.88
N VAL A 125 11.94 8.89 4.06
CA VAL A 125 10.53 9.27 4.19
C VAL A 125 10.34 10.41 5.18
N LYS A 126 9.57 11.42 4.75
CA LYS A 126 9.08 12.49 5.61
C LYS A 126 7.55 12.47 5.66
N VAL A 127 6.99 12.59 6.85
CA VAL A 127 5.53 12.68 7.06
C VAL A 127 5.20 14.06 7.59
N LEU A 128 4.23 14.72 6.99
CA LEU A 128 3.59 15.91 7.51
C LEU A 128 2.13 15.58 7.77
N SER A 129 1.70 15.65 9.03
CA SER A 129 0.27 15.56 9.37
C SER A 129 -0.24 16.90 9.88
N LYS A 130 -1.49 17.22 9.54
CA LYS A 130 -2.17 18.40 10.06
C LYS A 130 -3.49 17.98 10.68
N SER A 131 -3.66 18.32 11.96
CA SER A 131 -4.97 18.43 12.60
C SER A 131 -5.41 19.88 12.38
N LEU A 132 -6.35 20.11 11.48
CA LEU A 132 -7.07 21.39 11.43
C LEU A 132 -8.38 21.22 12.18
#